data_AF-A0A956IT69-F1
#
_entry.id   AF-A0A956IT69-F1
#
_cell.length_a   1.000
_cell.length_b   1.000
_cell.length_c   1.000
_cell.angle_alpha   90.00
_cell.angle_beta   90.00
_cell.angle_gamma   90.00
#
_symmetry.space_group_name_H-M   'P 1'
#
loop_
_entity.id
_entity.type
_entity.pdbx_description
1 polymer ?
#
loop_
_entity_poly.entity_id
_entity_poly.type
_entity_poly.pdbx_seq_one_letter_code
_entity_poly.pdbx_strand_id
1 'polypeptide(L)'
;HHVRVARAAGHVLGPESYAHPGAVNFLQKFGSALQVNPHFHALVIDGVYVTERPGAVPTFHPAPPLTDLDVARVQADAQARIERVLRARGLLARDGADPELLEGYEDSALPGLWSASLLSQTVAGDNSTKKVPRLVEREGASAKREALELPRGALVASANGYSLHAATRIEADDRDALERLIRYMARPPLAQGRLMLREDGKVLWNLRRPWRDGTRGFVFDPLTFIGRLAALVPHVREHQLTYHGCLAPASPLRDHVVLRPPSSRPSRCEAAGAAPNQPSGGPKFSWADLMMRVWSKDVLRCPRCGSRRVMLAAISDGPTIARLLAHLGLPTEPLPVAPAREPPQLDFAW
;
A
#
# COMPACT_ATOMS: atom_id res chain seq x y z
N HIS A 1 -23.27 -8.13 1.90
CA HIS A 1 -23.72 -9.54 1.84
C HIS A 1 -23.92 -10.12 3.24
N HIS A 2 -22.86 -10.36 4.03
CA HIS A 2 -22.92 -11.15 5.28
C HIS A 2 -23.93 -10.66 6.33
N VAL A 3 -24.02 -9.34 6.57
CA VAL A 3 -24.99 -8.77 7.53
C VAL A 3 -26.45 -9.04 7.11
N ARG A 4 -26.75 -8.96 5.81
CA ARG A 4 -28.11 -9.23 5.31
C ARG A 4 -28.45 -10.72 5.46
N VAL A 5 -27.48 -11.59 5.15
CA VAL A 5 -27.64 -13.04 5.30
C VAL A 5 -27.83 -13.43 6.77
N ALA A 6 -27.02 -12.89 7.68
CA ALA A 6 -27.15 -13.19 9.11
C ALA A 6 -28.48 -12.73 9.70
N ARG A 7 -29.02 -11.59 9.23
CA ARG A 7 -30.39 -11.17 9.57
C ARG A 7 -31.43 -12.13 9.02
N ALA A 8 -31.32 -12.52 7.76
CA ALA A 8 -32.26 -13.44 7.12
C ALA A 8 -32.22 -14.86 7.74
N ALA A 9 -31.05 -15.31 8.18
CA ALA A 9 -30.85 -16.60 8.85
C ALA A 9 -31.24 -16.58 10.34
N GLY A 10 -31.77 -15.45 10.85
CA GLY A 10 -32.18 -15.33 12.25
C GLY A 10 -31.01 -15.32 13.24
N HIS A 11 -29.77 -15.08 12.83
CA HIS A 11 -28.68 -14.89 13.80
C HIS A 11 -28.81 -13.54 14.52
N VAL A 12 -29.52 -12.58 13.91
CA VAL A 12 -29.87 -11.31 14.53
C VAL A 12 -31.34 -11.39 14.96
N LEU A 13 -31.57 -11.83 16.20
CA LEU A 13 -32.89 -12.23 16.72
C LEU A 13 -33.75 -11.06 17.21
N GLY A 14 -33.17 -9.94 17.62
CA GLY A 14 -33.90 -8.80 18.19
C GLY A 14 -33.36 -7.42 17.78
N PRO A 15 -34.06 -6.33 18.14
CA PRO A 15 -33.64 -4.96 17.84
C PRO A 15 -32.30 -4.56 18.49
N GLU A 16 -31.96 -5.22 19.60
CA GLU A 16 -30.71 -5.05 20.35
C GLU A 16 -29.57 -5.95 19.83
N SER A 17 -29.86 -6.82 18.86
CA SER A 17 -28.85 -7.69 18.26
C SER A 17 -28.17 -7.00 17.07
N TYR A 18 -26.84 -7.07 17.03
CA TYR A 18 -26.04 -6.38 16.02
C TYR A 18 -25.04 -7.32 15.35
N ALA A 19 -24.90 -7.19 14.04
CA ALA A 19 -23.97 -7.95 13.23
C ALA A 19 -22.74 -7.09 12.88
N HIS A 20 -21.56 -7.62 13.17
CA HIS A 20 -20.27 -6.94 13.13
C HIS A 20 -19.34 -7.62 12.13
N PRO A 21 -19.34 -7.20 10.85
CA PRO A 21 -18.39 -7.71 9.88
C PRO A 21 -16.99 -7.19 10.20
N GLY A 22 -15.96 -7.84 9.65
CA GLY A 22 -14.57 -7.41 9.79
C GLY A 22 -13.83 -7.51 8.46
N ALA A 23 -13.00 -6.51 8.17
CA ALA A 23 -12.14 -6.54 7.00
C ALA A 23 -10.84 -5.77 7.23
N VAL A 24 -9.80 -6.14 6.47
CA VAL A 24 -8.54 -5.44 6.36
C VAL A 24 -8.32 -5.12 4.90
N ASN A 25 -8.19 -3.84 4.58
CA ASN A 25 -8.07 -3.35 3.22
C ASN A 25 -6.66 -2.81 2.98
N PHE A 26 -6.08 -3.18 1.84
CA PHE A 26 -4.77 -2.78 1.38
C PHE A 26 -4.93 -2.00 0.08
N LEU A 27 -4.52 -0.74 0.09
CA LEU A 27 -4.41 0.06 -1.13
C LEU A 27 -3.06 -0.23 -1.78
N GLN A 28 -3.08 -0.68 -3.03
CA GLN A 28 -1.90 -0.77 -3.88
C GLN A 28 -1.99 0.27 -4.99
N LYS A 29 -0.96 1.11 -5.12
CA LYS A 29 -0.90 2.18 -6.14
C LYS A 29 -0.12 1.81 -7.40
N PHE A 30 0.37 0.58 -7.53
CA PHE A 30 1.30 0.20 -8.60
C PHE A 30 0.79 -0.98 -9.43
N GLY A 31 1.11 -0.96 -10.73
CA GLY A 31 0.91 -2.06 -11.65
C GLY A 31 2.21 -2.82 -11.94
N SER A 32 2.09 -3.91 -12.71
CA SER A 32 3.27 -4.73 -13.08
C SER A 32 4.32 -3.93 -13.87
N ALA A 33 3.92 -2.96 -14.69
CA ALA A 33 4.86 -2.13 -15.44
C ALA A 33 5.46 -0.99 -14.61
N LEU A 34 5.31 -0.98 -13.28
CA LEU A 34 5.69 0.14 -12.40
C LEU A 34 4.93 1.43 -12.71
N GLN A 35 3.69 1.30 -13.20
CA GLN A 35 2.80 2.44 -13.43
C GLN A 35 1.88 2.68 -12.23
N VAL A 36 1.41 3.91 -12.05
CA VAL A 36 0.29 4.24 -11.18
C VAL A 36 -0.93 3.40 -11.58
N ASN A 37 -1.43 2.63 -10.63
CA ASN A 37 -2.60 1.77 -10.79
C ASN A 37 -3.25 1.52 -9.42
N PRO A 38 -4.08 2.45 -8.91
CA PRO A 38 -4.78 2.30 -7.65
C PRO A 38 -5.77 1.14 -7.69
N HIS A 39 -5.57 0.14 -6.83
CA HIS A 39 -6.49 -0.98 -6.68
C HIS A 39 -6.47 -1.49 -5.24
N PHE A 40 -7.57 -2.11 -4.83
CA PHE A 40 -7.79 -2.56 -3.48
C PHE A 40 -7.67 -4.07 -3.37
N HIS A 41 -6.95 -4.55 -2.38
CA HIS A 41 -7.04 -5.92 -1.91
C HIS A 41 -7.71 -5.91 -0.54
N ALA A 42 -8.84 -6.59 -0.39
CA ALA A 42 -9.55 -6.70 0.87
C ALA A 42 -9.50 -8.13 1.38
N LEU A 43 -9.01 -8.31 2.61
CA LEU A 43 -9.17 -9.53 3.38
C LEU A 43 -10.41 -9.37 4.25
N VAL A 44 -11.44 -10.19 4.00
CA VAL A 44 -12.73 -10.10 4.70
C VAL A 44 -12.93 -11.37 5.50
N ILE A 45 -13.44 -11.24 6.73
CA ILE A 45 -13.82 -12.41 7.53
C ILE A 45 -14.98 -13.12 6.82
N ASP A 46 -14.85 -14.43 6.63
CA ASP A 46 -15.84 -15.29 5.96
C ASP A 46 -17.02 -15.64 6.86
N GLY A 47 -17.72 -14.59 7.32
CA GLY A 47 -18.78 -14.67 8.29
C GLY A 47 -19.02 -13.33 8.95
N VAL A 48 -19.67 -13.37 10.12
CA VAL A 48 -19.99 -12.19 10.90
C VAL A 48 -20.03 -12.51 12.38
N TYR A 49 -19.57 -11.57 13.21
CA TYR A 49 -19.76 -11.65 14.65
C TYR A 49 -21.10 -11.05 15.02
N VAL A 50 -21.86 -11.70 15.90
CA VAL A 50 -23.14 -11.18 16.38
C VAL A 50 -23.09 -10.99 17.89
N THR A 51 -23.54 -9.83 18.36
CA THR A 51 -23.81 -9.57 19.78
C THR A 51 -25.32 -9.56 19.97
N GLU A 52 -25.85 -10.37 20.88
CA GLU A 52 -27.29 -10.45 21.14
C GLU A 52 -27.85 -9.16 21.77
N ARG A 53 -27.02 -8.46 22.54
CA ARG A 53 -27.29 -7.17 23.19
C ARG A 53 -26.00 -6.34 23.32
N PRO A 54 -26.08 -5.01 23.52
CA PRO A 54 -24.90 -4.18 23.73
C PRO A 54 -23.98 -4.70 24.84
N GLY A 55 -22.68 -4.81 24.55
CA GLY A 55 -21.67 -5.28 25.50
C GLY A 55 -21.61 -6.79 25.72
N ALA A 56 -22.46 -7.59 25.07
CA ALA A 56 -22.35 -9.04 25.11
C ALA A 56 -21.10 -9.54 24.37
N VAL A 57 -20.60 -10.70 24.79
CA VAL A 57 -19.51 -11.39 24.08
C VAL A 57 -20.01 -11.75 22.68
N PRO A 58 -19.28 -11.38 21.61
CA PRO A 58 -19.72 -11.66 20.25
C PRO A 58 -19.53 -13.14 19.89
N THR A 59 -20.54 -13.73 19.25
CA THR A 59 -20.49 -15.10 18.71
C THR A 59 -20.24 -15.06 17.21
N PHE A 60 -19.36 -15.92 16.69
CA PHE A 60 -19.08 -15.99 15.26
C PHE A 60 -20.10 -16.85 14.53
N HIS A 61 -20.62 -16.35 13.41
CA HIS A 61 -21.50 -17.08 12.50
C HIS A 61 -20.87 -17.13 11.11
N PRO A 62 -20.57 -18.33 10.57
CA PRO A 62 -19.98 -18.47 9.23
C PRO A 62 -20.97 -17.99 8.16
N ALA A 63 -20.42 -17.43 7.07
CA ALA A 63 -21.23 -17.09 5.91
C ALA A 63 -21.50 -18.35 5.06
N PRO A 64 -22.62 -18.41 4.32
CA PRO A 64 -22.78 -19.39 3.27
C PRO A 64 -21.73 -19.16 2.17
N PRO A 65 -21.40 -20.20 1.37
CA PRO A 65 -20.48 -20.06 0.25
C PRO A 65 -20.88 -18.93 -0.68
N LEU A 66 -19.90 -18.15 -1.14
CA LEU A 66 -20.15 -17.10 -2.14
C LEU A 66 -20.63 -17.70 -3.45
N THR A 67 -21.60 -17.04 -4.08
CA THR A 67 -22.03 -17.33 -5.44
C THR A 67 -21.51 -16.27 -6.41
N ASP A 68 -21.46 -16.59 -7.71
CA ASP A 68 -21.13 -15.60 -8.76
C ASP A 68 -22.06 -14.39 -8.72
N LEU A 69 -23.33 -14.61 -8.37
CA LEU A 69 -24.32 -13.55 -8.22
C LEU A 69 -23.98 -12.61 -7.06
N ASP A 70 -23.45 -13.13 -5.95
CA ASP A 70 -23.04 -12.29 -4.82
C ASP A 70 -21.84 -11.42 -5.18
N VAL A 71 -20.86 -11.97 -5.91
CA VAL A 71 -19.70 -11.22 -6.40
C VAL A 71 -20.15 -10.14 -7.39
N ALA A 72 -21.04 -10.47 -8.33
CA ALA A 72 -21.60 -9.52 -9.28
C ALA A 72 -22.36 -8.37 -8.58
N ARG A 73 -23.17 -8.68 -7.57
CA ARG A 73 -23.86 -7.67 -6.76
C ARG A 73 -22.89 -6.73 -6.03
N VAL A 74 -21.86 -7.29 -5.39
CA VAL A 74 -20.85 -6.47 -4.67
C VAL A 74 -20.08 -5.58 -5.64
N GLN A 75 -19.70 -6.10 -6.82
CA GLN A 75 -19.05 -5.31 -7.85
C GLN A 75 -19.93 -4.16 -8.35
N ALA A 76 -21.20 -4.44 -8.66
CA ALA A 76 -22.15 -3.42 -9.10
C ALA A 76 -22.39 -2.35 -8.02
N ASP A 77 -22.57 -2.76 -6.76
CA ASP A 77 -22.71 -1.84 -5.63
C ASP A 77 -21.46 -0.97 -5.42
N ALA A 78 -20.27 -1.56 -5.56
CA ALA A 78 -19.01 -0.83 -5.46
C ALA A 78 -18.86 0.18 -6.60
N GLN A 79 -19.13 -0.23 -7.84
CA GLN A 79 -19.13 0.66 -9.02
C GLN A 79 -20.07 1.85 -8.78
N ALA A 80 -21.33 1.60 -8.43
CA ALA A 80 -22.32 2.67 -8.22
C ALA A 80 -21.90 3.64 -7.09
N ARG A 81 -21.26 3.13 -6.03
CA ARG A 81 -20.74 3.97 -4.93
C ARG A 81 -19.54 4.81 -5.37
N ILE A 82 -18.60 4.21 -6.08
CA ILE A 82 -17.41 4.91 -6.60
C ILE A 82 -17.86 6.00 -7.56
N GLU A 83 -18.70 5.69 -8.55
CA GLU A 83 -19.20 6.67 -9.50
C GLU A 83 -20.00 7.78 -8.83
N ARG A 84 -20.81 7.48 -7.81
CA ARG A 84 -21.52 8.51 -7.04
C ARG A 84 -20.56 9.49 -6.38
N VAL A 85 -19.49 8.99 -5.74
CA VAL A 85 -18.47 9.83 -5.11
C VAL A 85 -17.72 10.65 -6.15
N LEU A 86 -17.35 10.05 -7.28
CA LEU A 86 -16.65 10.75 -8.35
C LEU A 86 -17.53 11.85 -8.99
N ARG A 87 -18.83 11.58 -9.23
CA ARG A 87 -19.79 12.59 -9.72
C ARG A 87 -20.00 13.72 -8.71
N ALA A 88 -20.16 13.38 -7.42
CA ALA A 88 -20.31 14.38 -6.36
C ALA A 88 -19.09 15.30 -6.24
N ARG A 89 -17.92 14.83 -6.68
CA ARG A 89 -16.68 15.60 -6.77
C ARG A 89 -16.41 16.18 -8.17
N GLY A 90 -17.37 16.17 -9.10
CA GLY A 90 -17.19 16.72 -10.44
C GLY A 90 -16.29 15.91 -11.40
N LEU A 91 -15.71 14.78 -10.98
CA LEU A 91 -14.64 14.07 -11.69
C LEU A 91 -15.10 13.20 -12.85
N LEU A 92 -16.40 12.91 -12.93
CA LEU A 92 -17.01 12.19 -14.04
C LEU A 92 -17.78 13.11 -14.98
N ALA A 93 -17.80 14.42 -14.71
CA ALA A 93 -18.57 15.40 -15.45
C ALA A 93 -17.71 16.65 -15.73
N ARG A 94 -16.67 16.50 -16.56
CA ARG A 94 -16.01 17.54 -17.37
C ARG A 94 -14.84 16.91 -18.13
N ASP A 95 -14.72 17.21 -19.41
CA ASP A 95 -13.47 17.02 -20.15
C ASP A 95 -12.44 18.03 -19.60
N GLY A 96 -11.65 17.62 -18.62
CA GLY A 96 -10.64 18.45 -17.98
C GLY A 96 -10.40 18.05 -16.53
N ALA A 97 -9.15 18.16 -16.06
CA ALA A 97 -8.81 17.96 -14.65
C ALA A 97 -9.54 19.01 -13.80
N ASP A 98 -10.18 18.57 -12.71
CA ASP A 98 -10.84 19.46 -11.76
C ASP A 98 -9.80 20.31 -11.03
N PRO A 99 -9.84 21.66 -11.14
CA PRO A 99 -8.90 22.54 -10.46
C PRO A 99 -8.85 22.33 -8.94
N GLU A 100 -9.97 21.96 -8.30
CA GLU A 100 -10.03 21.71 -6.85
C GLU A 100 -9.25 20.45 -6.44
N LEU A 101 -9.06 19.47 -7.34
CA LEU A 101 -8.22 18.30 -7.05
C LEU A 101 -6.71 18.60 -7.11
N LEU A 102 -6.33 19.67 -7.79
CA LEU A 102 -4.95 20.11 -7.91
C LEU A 102 -4.59 21.18 -6.88
N GLU A 103 -5.55 21.61 -6.05
CA GLU A 103 -5.34 22.55 -4.95
C GLU A 103 -4.31 21.96 -3.96
N GLY A 104 -3.25 22.73 -3.68
CA GLY A 104 -2.10 22.27 -2.89
C GLY A 104 -1.04 21.49 -3.68
N TYR A 105 -1.22 21.31 -4.99
CA TYR A 105 -0.22 20.79 -5.93
C TYR A 105 0.25 21.85 -6.93
N GLU A 106 -0.06 23.14 -6.74
CA GLU A 106 0.28 24.19 -7.71
C GLU A 106 1.79 24.24 -8.00
N ASP A 107 2.61 24.01 -6.97
CA ASP A 107 4.07 23.97 -7.07
C ASP A 107 4.65 22.54 -7.19
N SER A 108 3.81 21.53 -7.48
CA SER A 108 4.20 20.12 -7.48
C SER A 108 4.28 19.52 -8.89
N ALA A 109 5.36 18.78 -9.17
CA ALA A 109 5.46 17.98 -10.38
C ALA A 109 4.57 16.71 -10.36
N LEU A 110 4.00 16.33 -9.20
CA LEU A 110 3.31 15.06 -9.00
C LEU A 110 2.13 14.81 -9.95
N PRO A 111 1.23 15.77 -10.23
CA PRO A 111 0.14 15.56 -11.18
C PRO A 111 0.65 15.20 -12.58
N GLY A 112 1.72 15.86 -13.04
CA GLY A 112 2.39 15.54 -14.30
C GLY A 112 2.99 14.13 -14.28
N LEU A 113 3.63 13.74 -13.17
CA LEU A 113 4.18 12.39 -12.99
C LEU A 113 3.11 11.31 -12.99
N TRP A 114 1.94 11.54 -12.36
CA TRP A 114 0.82 10.60 -12.41
C TRP A 114 0.27 10.46 -13.80
N SER A 115 0.03 11.57 -14.49
CA SER A 115 -0.44 11.57 -15.88
C SER A 115 0.53 10.80 -16.78
N ALA A 116 1.82 11.15 -16.74
CA ALA A 116 2.85 10.45 -17.50
C ALA A 116 2.93 8.97 -17.15
N SER A 117 2.81 8.61 -15.87
CA SER A 117 2.81 7.22 -15.45
C SER A 117 1.60 6.44 -15.99
N LEU A 118 0.39 7.00 -15.92
CA LEU A 118 -0.85 6.39 -16.41
C LEU A 118 -0.81 6.21 -17.92
N LEU A 119 -0.34 7.23 -18.63
CA LEU A 119 -0.21 7.22 -20.09
C LEU A 119 1.02 6.45 -20.59
N SER A 120 1.84 5.92 -19.68
CA SER A 120 3.12 5.26 -20.00
C SER A 120 4.03 6.14 -20.87
N GLN A 121 4.20 7.39 -20.43
CA GLN A 121 5.03 8.39 -21.06
C GLN A 121 6.30 8.67 -20.24
N THR A 122 7.30 9.21 -20.94
CA THR A 122 8.54 9.78 -20.40
C THR A 122 8.30 11.17 -19.83
N VAL A 123 9.10 11.56 -18.83
CA VAL A 123 8.88 12.79 -18.05
C VAL A 123 9.91 13.88 -18.37
N ALA A 124 11.12 13.54 -18.81
CA ALA A 124 12.24 14.49 -18.91
C ALA A 124 12.97 14.44 -20.27
N GLY A 125 13.61 15.56 -20.62
CA GLY A 125 14.41 15.74 -21.84
C GLY A 125 13.60 15.93 -23.12
N ASP A 126 14.28 15.92 -24.28
CA ASP A 126 13.70 16.05 -25.64
C ASP A 126 12.68 14.95 -25.99
N ASN A 127 12.65 13.91 -25.16
CA ASN A 127 11.72 12.80 -25.28
C ASN A 127 10.52 12.94 -24.35
N SER A 128 10.32 14.04 -23.62
CA SER A 128 9.15 14.21 -22.74
C SER A 128 7.84 13.91 -23.48
N THR A 129 6.88 13.30 -22.79
CA THR A 129 5.56 12.87 -23.32
C THR A 129 5.58 11.75 -24.39
N LYS A 130 6.74 11.28 -24.83
CA LYS A 130 6.86 10.10 -25.72
C LYS A 130 6.53 8.81 -24.96
N LYS A 131 6.13 7.76 -25.67
CA LYS A 131 5.84 6.45 -25.06
C LYS A 131 7.14 5.79 -24.56
N VAL A 132 7.08 5.21 -23.37
CA VAL A 132 8.19 4.43 -22.82
C VAL A 132 8.48 3.22 -23.73
N PRO A 133 9.73 2.99 -24.14
CA PRO A 133 10.13 1.83 -24.92
C PRO A 133 9.78 0.50 -24.22
N ARG A 134 9.22 -0.43 -24.98
CA ARG A 134 8.89 -1.79 -24.54
C ARG A 134 9.91 -2.78 -25.09
N LEU A 135 10.29 -3.74 -24.27
CA LEU A 135 11.02 -4.93 -24.71
C LEU A 135 9.97 -5.97 -25.12
N VAL A 136 9.94 -6.33 -26.40
CA VAL A 136 8.97 -7.27 -26.99
C VAL A 136 9.74 -8.43 -27.62
N GLU A 137 9.34 -9.66 -27.29
CA GLU A 137 9.81 -10.84 -28.02
C GLU A 137 9.12 -10.92 -29.38
N ARG A 138 9.90 -10.95 -30.45
CA ARG A 138 9.40 -10.83 -31.83
C ARG A 138 8.74 -12.11 -32.35
N GLU A 139 8.93 -13.24 -31.67
CA GLU A 139 8.33 -14.53 -32.04
C GLU A 139 6.91 -14.64 -31.46
N GLY A 140 5.90 -14.45 -32.31
CA GLY A 140 4.49 -14.70 -31.98
C GLY A 140 3.58 -13.47 -31.86
N ALA A 141 4.10 -12.25 -32.04
CA ALA A 141 3.31 -11.02 -31.94
C ALA A 141 2.41 -10.80 -33.18
N SER A 142 1.34 -11.58 -33.30
CA SER A 142 0.18 -11.17 -34.10
C SER A 142 -0.46 -9.97 -33.40
N ALA A 143 -0.28 -8.78 -33.98
CA ALA A 143 -0.88 -7.54 -33.50
C ALA A 143 -2.39 -7.51 -33.79
N LYS A 144 -3.16 -8.41 -33.18
CA LYS A 144 -4.59 -8.17 -33.00
C LYS A 144 -4.77 -7.28 -31.78
N ARG A 145 -5.19 -6.05 -32.03
CA ARG A 145 -5.89 -5.23 -31.02
C ARG A 145 -7.22 -5.93 -30.72
N GLU A 146 -7.18 -6.97 -29.90
CA GLU A 146 -8.37 -7.62 -29.38
C GLU A 146 -8.86 -6.90 -28.12
N ALA A 147 -10.18 -6.86 -27.98
CA ALA A 147 -10.87 -6.21 -26.88
C ALA A 147 -10.28 -6.62 -25.52
N LEU A 148 -10.33 -5.72 -24.53
CA LEU A 148 -10.06 -6.05 -23.14
C LEU A 148 -11.04 -7.14 -22.70
N GLU A 149 -10.70 -8.41 -22.92
CA GLU A 149 -11.49 -9.52 -22.42
C GLU A 149 -11.31 -9.55 -20.91
N LEU A 150 -12.40 -9.19 -20.22
CA LEU A 150 -12.47 -9.24 -18.78
C LEU A 150 -12.25 -10.69 -18.33
N PRO A 151 -11.52 -10.91 -17.23
CA PRO A 151 -11.23 -12.27 -16.77
C PRO A 151 -12.53 -13.03 -16.53
N ARG A 152 -12.69 -14.15 -17.24
CA ARG A 152 -13.78 -15.11 -17.04
C ARG A 152 -13.28 -16.21 -16.10
N GLY A 153 -14.03 -16.46 -15.03
CA GLY A 153 -13.72 -17.48 -14.02
C GLY A 153 -14.76 -17.48 -12.91
N ALA A 154 -14.82 -18.56 -12.13
CA ALA A 154 -15.69 -18.62 -10.96
C ALA A 154 -15.34 -17.52 -9.95
N LEU A 155 -16.37 -16.91 -9.36
CA LEU A 155 -16.28 -15.81 -8.40
C LEU A 155 -15.51 -14.59 -8.92
N VAL A 156 -15.70 -14.31 -10.22
CA VAL A 156 -15.18 -13.12 -10.89
C VAL A 156 -16.34 -12.35 -11.50
N ALA A 157 -16.44 -11.06 -11.15
CA ALA A 157 -17.37 -10.14 -11.77
C ALA A 157 -16.59 -9.01 -12.44
N SER A 158 -17.00 -8.64 -13.64
CA SER A 158 -16.41 -7.49 -14.30
C SER A 158 -17.37 -6.82 -15.28
N ALA A 159 -17.46 -5.49 -15.16
CA ALA A 159 -18.30 -4.64 -15.99
C ALA A 159 -17.75 -3.22 -15.98
N ASN A 160 -17.88 -2.50 -17.10
CA ASN A 160 -17.57 -1.06 -17.19
C ASN A 160 -16.15 -0.67 -16.72
N GLY A 161 -15.15 -1.53 -16.91
CA GLY A 161 -13.78 -1.30 -16.44
C GLY A 161 -13.53 -1.58 -14.96
N TYR A 162 -14.56 -2.01 -14.22
CA TYR A 162 -14.43 -2.50 -12.85
C TYR A 162 -14.34 -4.02 -12.85
N SER A 163 -13.46 -4.57 -12.02
CA SER A 163 -13.34 -6.03 -11.81
C SER A 163 -13.22 -6.36 -10.33
N LEU A 164 -13.83 -7.47 -9.92
CA LEU A 164 -13.77 -8.02 -8.58
C LEU A 164 -13.49 -9.52 -8.68
N HIS A 165 -12.45 -9.97 -7.97
CA HIS A 165 -12.08 -11.37 -7.84
C HIS A 165 -12.23 -11.80 -6.38
N ALA A 166 -13.04 -12.82 -6.11
CA ALA A 166 -13.35 -13.27 -4.76
C ALA A 166 -13.10 -14.78 -4.54
N ALA A 167 -12.46 -15.46 -5.49
CA ALA A 167 -12.24 -16.91 -5.45
C ALA A 167 -11.22 -17.37 -4.40
N THR A 168 -10.43 -16.47 -3.81
CA THR A 168 -9.41 -16.85 -2.82
C THR A 168 -10.03 -16.93 -1.42
N ARG A 169 -10.11 -18.15 -0.88
CA ARG A 169 -10.54 -18.44 0.50
C ARG A 169 -9.37 -19.09 1.26
N ILE A 170 -9.26 -18.75 2.54
CA ILE A 170 -8.25 -19.32 3.46
C ILE A 170 -9.00 -19.90 4.65
N GLU A 171 -8.69 -21.14 5.02
CA GLU A 171 -9.29 -21.79 6.20
C GLU A 171 -8.79 -21.15 7.50
N ALA A 172 -9.57 -21.28 8.57
CA ALA A 172 -9.32 -20.58 9.82
C ALA A 172 -7.99 -20.99 10.51
N ASP A 173 -7.57 -22.23 10.30
CA ASP A 173 -6.37 -22.85 10.86
C ASP A 173 -5.13 -22.74 9.95
N ASP A 174 -5.29 -22.38 8.67
CA ASP A 174 -4.19 -22.24 7.72
C ASP A 174 -3.47 -20.88 7.86
N ARG A 175 -2.65 -20.78 8.92
CA ARG A 175 -1.87 -19.58 9.24
C ARG A 175 -0.80 -19.27 8.19
N ASP A 176 -0.24 -20.29 7.56
CA ASP A 176 0.81 -20.13 6.55
C ASP A 176 0.26 -19.55 5.25
N ALA A 177 -0.90 -20.03 4.78
CA ALA A 177 -1.55 -19.45 3.61
C ALA A 177 -2.07 -18.04 3.88
N LEU A 178 -2.58 -17.76 5.09
CA LEU A 178 -2.95 -16.41 5.52
C LEU A 178 -1.73 -15.47 5.47
N GLU A 179 -0.59 -15.90 6.03
CA GLU A 179 0.65 -15.12 5.99
C GLU A 179 1.09 -14.84 4.55
N ARG A 180 1.09 -15.87 3.69
CA ARG A 180 1.45 -15.74 2.27
C ARG A 180 0.55 -14.74 1.54
N LEU A 181 -0.76 -14.77 1.81
CA LEU A 181 -1.72 -13.83 1.24
C LEU A 181 -1.47 -12.40 1.73
N ILE A 182 -1.28 -12.20 3.04
CA ILE A 182 -0.97 -10.88 3.61
C ILE A 182 0.34 -10.33 3.02
N ARG A 183 1.39 -11.16 2.90
CA ARG A 183 2.65 -10.77 2.25
C ARG A 183 2.44 -10.34 0.80
N TYR A 184 1.56 -11.03 0.07
CA TYR A 184 1.20 -10.68 -1.30
C TYR A 184 0.47 -9.33 -1.38
N MET A 185 -0.49 -9.07 -0.48
CA MET A 185 -1.27 -7.83 -0.44
C MET A 185 -0.46 -6.64 0.07
N ALA A 186 0.45 -6.85 1.02
CA ALA A 186 1.31 -5.84 1.63
C ALA A 186 2.64 -5.63 0.88
N ARG A 187 2.82 -6.24 -0.30
CA ARG A 187 4.09 -6.19 -1.02
C ARG A 187 4.43 -4.76 -1.46
N PRO A 188 5.73 -4.38 -1.45
CA PRO A 188 6.16 -3.09 -2.00
C PRO A 188 6.05 -3.09 -3.54
N PRO A 189 6.02 -1.89 -4.17
CA PRO A 189 6.02 -1.75 -5.63
C PRO A 189 7.28 -2.31 -6.31
N LEU A 190 8.40 -2.33 -5.59
CA LEU A 190 9.70 -2.73 -6.11
C LEU A 190 10.02 -4.18 -5.75
N ALA A 191 10.46 -4.92 -6.77
CA ALA A 191 11.06 -6.23 -6.61
C ALA A 191 12.45 -6.20 -7.20
N GLN A 192 13.47 -6.46 -6.38
CA GLN A 192 14.88 -6.31 -6.74
C GLN A 192 15.25 -7.12 -8.00
N GLY A 193 14.72 -8.34 -8.15
CA GLY A 193 14.97 -9.19 -9.33
C GLY A 193 14.36 -8.69 -10.65
N ARG A 194 13.63 -7.57 -10.66
CA ARG A 194 13.01 -7.00 -11.86
C ARG A 194 13.74 -5.77 -12.38
N LEU A 195 14.66 -5.22 -11.60
CA LEU A 195 15.37 -3.97 -11.88
C LEU A 195 16.80 -4.28 -12.32
N MET A 196 17.23 -3.75 -13.47
CA MET A 196 18.62 -3.82 -13.92
C MET A 196 19.06 -2.48 -14.51
N LEU A 197 20.29 -2.07 -14.18
CA LEU A 197 20.96 -0.97 -14.87
C LEU A 197 21.66 -1.54 -16.12
N ARG A 198 21.45 -0.90 -17.26
CA ARG A 198 22.07 -1.28 -18.54
C ARG A 198 23.37 -0.50 -18.76
N GLU A 199 24.21 -1.01 -19.67
CA GLU A 199 25.47 -0.37 -20.06
C GLU A 199 25.29 1.03 -20.67
N ASP A 200 24.15 1.27 -21.33
CA ASP A 200 23.77 2.58 -21.90
C ASP A 200 23.25 3.58 -20.85
N GLY A 201 23.34 3.25 -19.55
CA GLY A 201 22.86 4.07 -18.44
C GLY A 201 21.34 4.06 -18.25
N LYS A 202 20.59 3.32 -19.07
CA LYS A 202 19.13 3.18 -18.94
C LYS A 202 18.75 2.11 -17.94
N VAL A 203 17.51 2.22 -17.44
CA VAL A 203 16.96 1.31 -16.45
C VAL A 203 16.02 0.32 -17.13
N LEU A 204 16.35 -0.97 -17.06
CA LEU A 204 15.46 -2.05 -17.52
C LEU A 204 14.60 -2.54 -16.36
N TRP A 205 13.29 -2.60 -16.62
CA TRP A 205 12.30 -3.19 -15.72
C TRP A 205 11.62 -4.38 -16.38
N ASN A 206 11.91 -5.59 -15.90
CA ASN A 206 11.33 -6.82 -16.42
C ASN A 206 9.93 -7.07 -15.85
N LEU A 207 9.04 -7.63 -16.66
CA LEU A 207 7.73 -8.11 -16.23
C LEU A 207 7.85 -9.47 -15.55
N ARG A 208 7.07 -9.70 -14.48
CA ARG A 208 7.01 -11.02 -13.82
C ARG A 208 6.51 -12.09 -14.79
N ARG A 209 5.55 -11.73 -15.63
CA ARG A 209 5.03 -12.55 -16.73
C ARG A 209 4.94 -11.66 -17.96
N PRO A 210 5.38 -12.13 -19.13
CA PRO A 210 5.14 -11.43 -20.38
C PRO A 210 3.65 -11.14 -20.56
N TRP A 211 3.35 -9.99 -21.16
CA TRP A 211 2.01 -9.67 -21.60
C TRP A 211 1.64 -10.48 -22.83
N ARG A 212 0.33 -10.53 -23.13
CA ARG A 212 -0.19 -11.24 -24.30
C ARG A 212 0.38 -10.70 -25.62
N ASP A 213 0.77 -9.44 -25.66
CA ASP A 213 1.41 -8.79 -26.82
C ASP A 213 2.91 -9.08 -26.96
N GLY A 214 3.46 -9.98 -26.14
CA GLY A 214 4.89 -10.31 -26.12
C GLY A 214 5.76 -9.31 -25.35
N THR A 215 5.17 -8.26 -24.76
CA THR A 215 5.92 -7.32 -23.92
C THR A 215 6.44 -8.05 -22.68
N ARG A 216 7.75 -8.02 -22.50
CA ARG A 216 8.47 -8.67 -21.39
C ARG A 216 9.14 -7.68 -20.45
N GLY A 217 9.22 -6.41 -20.82
CA GLY A 217 9.80 -5.36 -19.97
C GLY A 217 9.68 -3.97 -20.55
N PHE A 218 10.16 -2.99 -19.78
CA PHE A 218 10.19 -1.57 -20.13
C PHE A 218 11.61 -1.05 -19.95
N VAL A 219 12.04 -0.16 -20.83
CA VAL A 219 13.32 0.53 -20.72
C VAL A 219 13.04 2.00 -20.42
N PHE A 220 13.59 2.49 -19.33
CA PHE A 220 13.40 3.85 -18.85
C PHE A 220 14.70 4.63 -18.93
N ASP A 221 14.62 5.90 -19.29
CA ASP A 221 15.65 6.86 -18.93
C ASP A 221 15.64 7.07 -17.40
N PRO A 222 16.78 7.34 -16.74
CA PRO A 222 16.87 7.41 -15.28
C PRO A 222 15.86 8.35 -14.62
N LEU A 223 15.65 9.54 -15.19
CA LEU A 223 14.68 10.51 -14.66
C LEU A 223 13.23 10.05 -14.83
N THR A 224 12.91 9.37 -15.94
CA THR A 224 11.57 8.77 -16.12
C THR A 224 11.34 7.66 -15.11
N PHE A 225 12.35 6.84 -14.82
CA PHE A 225 12.27 5.82 -13.79
C PHE A 225 12.05 6.43 -12.40
N ILE A 226 12.83 7.44 -12.01
CA ILE A 226 12.66 8.17 -10.75
C ILE A 226 11.26 8.82 -10.69
N GLY A 227 10.79 9.41 -11.79
CA GLY A 227 9.44 9.96 -11.90
C GLY A 227 8.36 8.92 -11.64
N ARG A 228 8.51 7.70 -12.15
CA ARG A 228 7.62 6.58 -11.82
C ARG A 228 7.69 6.20 -10.35
N LEU A 229 8.87 6.17 -9.74
CA LEU A 229 8.99 5.88 -8.31
C LEU A 229 8.29 6.95 -7.47
N ALA A 230 8.55 8.23 -7.76
CA ALA A 230 7.95 9.36 -7.05
C ALA A 230 6.42 9.34 -7.17
N ALA A 231 5.88 9.00 -8.34
CA ALA A 231 4.44 8.85 -8.58
C ALA A 231 3.78 7.76 -7.71
N LEU A 232 4.54 6.75 -7.27
CA LEU A 232 4.05 5.63 -6.46
C LEU A 232 4.18 5.87 -4.94
N VAL A 233 4.93 6.90 -4.53
CA VAL A 233 5.07 7.24 -3.11
C VAL A 233 3.70 7.73 -2.59
N PRO A 234 3.14 7.08 -1.57
CA PRO A 234 1.87 7.53 -0.98
C PRO A 234 2.05 8.90 -0.31
N HIS A 235 1.00 9.71 -0.30
CA HIS A 235 1.06 11.01 0.35
C HIS A 235 1.14 10.87 1.86
N VAL A 236 1.59 11.96 2.49
CA VAL A 236 1.51 12.10 3.93
C VAL A 236 0.07 11.86 4.39
N ARG A 237 -0.10 11.03 5.43
CA ARG A 237 -1.40 10.61 6.00
C ARG A 237 -2.27 9.74 5.07
N GLU A 238 -1.75 9.29 3.94
CA GLU A 238 -2.48 8.34 3.10
C GLU A 238 -2.34 6.92 3.63
N HIS A 239 -3.38 6.43 4.31
CA HIS A 239 -3.39 5.08 4.87
C HIS A 239 -3.42 4.02 3.76
N GLN A 240 -2.33 3.29 3.58
CA GLN A 240 -2.26 2.15 2.67
C GLN A 240 -2.88 0.87 3.26
N LEU A 241 -3.12 0.85 4.57
CA LEU A 241 -3.71 -0.25 5.32
C LEU A 241 -4.82 0.29 6.21
N THR A 242 -6.04 -0.19 6.04
CA THR A 242 -7.18 0.21 6.86
C THR A 242 -7.91 -1.01 7.42
N TYR A 243 -8.23 -0.96 8.71
CA TYR A 243 -9.01 -1.99 9.39
C TYR A 243 -10.45 -1.51 9.56
N HIS A 244 -11.40 -2.40 9.30
CA HIS A 244 -12.83 -2.07 9.27
C HIS A 244 -13.64 -2.99 10.19
N GLY A 245 -14.76 -2.47 10.68
CA GLY A 245 -15.73 -3.20 11.49
C GLY A 245 -15.12 -3.72 12.79
N CYS A 246 -15.34 -5.00 13.12
CA CYS A 246 -14.84 -5.59 14.37
C CYS A 246 -13.31 -5.68 14.47
N LEU A 247 -12.58 -5.48 13.36
CA LEU A 247 -11.12 -5.45 13.33
C LEU A 247 -10.55 -4.02 13.48
N ALA A 248 -11.39 -2.99 13.36
CA ALA A 248 -10.94 -1.59 13.43
C ALA A 248 -10.34 -1.26 14.81
N PRO A 249 -9.28 -0.42 14.91
CA PRO A 249 -8.55 -0.22 16.17
C PRO A 249 -9.42 0.35 17.29
N ALA A 250 -10.42 1.16 16.95
CA ALA A 250 -11.37 1.77 17.88
C ALA A 250 -12.64 0.92 18.09
N SER A 251 -12.70 -0.31 17.55
CA SER A 251 -13.88 -1.16 17.75
C SER A 251 -13.92 -1.70 19.18
N PRO A 252 -15.04 -1.55 19.91
CA PRO A 252 -15.18 -2.10 21.27
C PRO A 252 -15.11 -3.64 21.29
N LEU A 253 -15.33 -4.29 20.14
CA LEU A 253 -15.28 -5.75 20.01
C LEU A 253 -13.88 -6.28 19.70
N ARG A 254 -12.93 -5.40 19.39
CA ARG A 254 -11.62 -5.80 18.90
C ARG A 254 -10.89 -6.72 19.87
N ASP A 255 -11.01 -6.48 21.17
CA ASP A 255 -10.35 -7.30 22.20
C ASP A 255 -10.97 -8.70 22.35
N HIS A 256 -12.22 -8.88 21.93
CA HIS A 256 -12.88 -10.18 21.89
C HIS A 256 -12.56 -10.96 20.60
N VAL A 257 -12.28 -10.26 19.50
CA VAL A 257 -12.07 -10.86 18.16
C VAL A 257 -10.59 -11.06 17.84
N VAL A 258 -9.74 -10.09 18.19
CA VAL A 258 -8.30 -10.14 17.95
C VAL A 258 -7.63 -10.58 19.24
N LEU A 259 -7.40 -11.89 19.35
CA LEU A 259 -6.65 -12.45 20.46
C LEU A 259 -5.28 -11.78 20.53
N ARG A 260 -5.05 -11.01 21.60
CA ARG A 260 -3.73 -10.47 21.88
C ARG A 260 -2.84 -11.67 22.21
N PRO A 261 -1.68 -11.87 21.54
CA PRO A 261 -0.74 -12.84 22.04
C PRO A 261 -0.40 -12.47 23.48
N PRO A 262 -0.32 -13.44 24.41
CA PRO A 262 0.14 -13.14 25.77
C PRO A 262 1.48 -12.43 25.64
N SER A 263 1.57 -11.19 26.12
CA SER A 263 2.78 -10.41 26.00
C SER A 263 3.89 -11.12 26.79
N SER A 264 4.78 -11.83 26.11
CA SER A 264 5.96 -12.44 26.72
C SER A 264 7.07 -11.43 27.04
N ARG A 265 6.77 -10.12 26.99
CA ARG A 265 7.71 -9.07 27.41
C ARG A 265 7.40 -8.69 28.85
N PRO A 266 8.40 -8.72 29.77
CA PRO A 266 8.19 -8.23 31.11
C PRO A 266 7.75 -6.78 31.04
N SER A 267 6.56 -6.52 31.60
CA SER A 267 6.08 -5.18 31.89
C SER A 267 7.17 -4.45 32.66
N ARG A 268 7.75 -3.42 32.05
CA ARG A 268 8.52 -2.43 32.81
C ARG A 268 7.65 -1.19 32.86
N CYS A 269 7.31 -0.82 34.10
CA CYS A 269 6.49 0.30 34.53
C CYS A 269 4.99 -0.04 34.73
N GLU A 270 4.69 -0.59 35.91
CA GLU A 270 3.45 -0.23 36.60
C GLU A 270 3.51 1.27 36.92
N ALA A 271 2.67 2.06 36.27
CA ALA A 271 2.24 3.35 36.78
C ALA A 271 0.76 3.21 37.12
N ALA A 272 0.46 3.28 38.41
CA ALA A 272 -0.88 3.21 38.96
C ALA A 272 -1.76 4.33 38.40
N GLY A 273 -3.01 3.98 38.06
CA GLY A 273 -4.09 4.93 37.80
C GLY A 273 -4.31 5.29 36.34
N ALA A 274 -5.02 4.43 35.59
CA ALA A 274 -5.65 4.82 34.33
C ALA A 274 -7.13 4.43 34.36
N ALA A 275 -8.01 5.41 34.14
CA ALA A 275 -9.46 5.24 34.07
C ALA A 275 -9.88 4.35 32.87
N PRO A 276 -11.08 3.72 32.89
CA PRO A 276 -11.44 2.58 32.04
C PRO A 276 -11.54 2.85 30.52
N ASN A 277 -11.27 4.06 30.02
CA ASN A 277 -11.49 4.45 28.63
C ASN A 277 -10.32 5.22 27.99
N GLN A 278 -9.12 5.16 28.54
CA GLN A 278 -7.95 5.62 27.78
C GLN A 278 -7.39 4.46 26.94
N PRO A 279 -7.20 4.62 25.62
CA PRO A 279 -6.47 3.63 24.85
C PRO A 279 -5.09 3.53 25.46
N SER A 280 -4.78 2.37 26.06
CA SER A 280 -3.45 2.05 26.55
C SER A 280 -2.48 2.34 25.41
N GLY A 281 -1.70 3.41 25.53
CA GLY A 281 -0.81 3.85 24.47
C GLY A 281 -0.03 2.64 23.97
N GLY A 282 -0.20 2.32 22.68
CA GLY A 282 0.45 1.15 22.09
C GLY A 282 1.95 1.16 22.36
N PRO A 283 2.65 0.03 22.18
CA PRO A 283 4.06 -0.08 22.55
C PRO A 283 4.85 1.12 21.99
N LYS A 284 5.33 1.99 22.88
CA LYS A 284 6.17 3.12 22.50
C LYS A 284 7.49 2.54 22.02
N PHE A 285 7.64 2.38 20.70
CA PHE A 285 8.91 1.98 20.12
C PHE A 285 9.94 3.07 20.41
N SER A 286 11.06 2.70 21.04
CA SER A 286 12.20 3.61 21.12
C SER A 286 12.80 3.82 19.73
N TRP A 287 13.58 4.89 19.53
CA TRP A 287 14.35 5.07 18.30
C TRP A 287 15.21 3.84 17.97
N ALA A 288 15.78 3.20 18.98
CA ALA A 288 16.56 1.97 18.81
C ALA A 288 15.70 0.78 18.35
N ASP A 289 14.48 0.63 18.89
CA ASP A 289 13.55 -0.42 18.45
C ASP A 289 13.13 -0.20 17.00
N LEU A 290 12.91 1.05 16.59
CA LEU A 290 12.61 1.41 15.20
C LEU A 290 13.80 1.11 14.29
N MET A 291 15.02 1.46 14.70
CA MET A 291 16.24 1.18 13.95
C MET A 291 16.42 -0.32 13.69
N MET A 292 16.18 -1.14 14.71
CA MET A 292 16.26 -2.59 14.60
C MET A 292 15.12 -3.15 13.74
N ARG A 293 13.90 -2.63 13.88
CA ARG A 293 12.74 -3.11 13.11
C ARG A 293 12.80 -2.78 11.63
N VAL A 294 13.28 -1.58 11.28
CA VAL A 294 13.28 -1.08 9.90
C VAL A 294 14.53 -1.52 9.15
N TRP A 295 15.70 -1.38 9.77
CA TRP A 295 16.99 -1.61 9.09
C TRP A 295 17.74 -2.84 9.61
N SER A 296 17.17 -3.60 10.54
CA SER A 296 17.87 -4.71 11.21
C SER A 296 19.20 -4.30 11.84
N LYS A 297 19.29 -3.06 12.35
CA LYS A 297 20.49 -2.52 13.01
C LYS A 297 20.26 -2.31 14.51
N ASP A 298 20.98 -3.06 15.34
CA ASP A 298 21.06 -2.82 16.78
C ASP A 298 22.06 -1.69 17.08
N VAL A 299 21.55 -0.46 17.05
CA VAL A 299 22.30 0.76 17.36
C VAL A 299 22.79 0.84 18.81
N LEU A 300 22.22 0.04 19.72
CA LEU A 300 22.64 -0.05 21.11
C LEU A 300 23.71 -1.12 21.35
N ARG A 301 24.05 -1.96 20.37
CA ARG A 301 25.20 -2.87 20.51
C ARG A 301 26.50 -2.11 20.28
N CYS A 302 27.43 -2.18 21.23
CA CYS A 302 28.74 -1.59 21.04
C CYS A 302 29.58 -2.40 20.02
N PRO A 303 30.05 -1.82 18.90
CA PRO A 303 30.91 -2.49 17.93
C PRO A 303 32.30 -2.84 18.48
N ARG A 304 32.75 -2.23 19.59
CA ARG A 304 34.07 -2.51 20.18
C ARG A 304 34.04 -3.66 21.19
N CYS A 305 33.10 -3.64 22.13
CA CYS A 305 33.05 -4.60 23.25
C CYS A 305 31.77 -5.44 23.32
N GLY A 306 30.82 -5.26 22.39
CA GLY A 306 29.56 -6.00 22.37
C GLY A 306 28.55 -5.63 23.47
N SER A 307 28.95 -4.83 24.47
CA SER A 307 28.08 -4.40 25.56
C SER A 307 26.95 -3.48 25.08
N ARG A 308 25.85 -3.43 25.86
CA ARG A 308 24.70 -2.57 25.56
C ARG A 308 25.02 -1.11 25.90
N ARG A 309 24.96 -0.24 24.89
CA ARG A 309 25.04 1.22 25.00
C ARG A 309 23.73 1.78 25.55
N VAL A 310 23.83 2.92 26.22
CA VAL A 310 22.69 3.69 26.72
C VAL A 310 22.70 5.04 26.01
N MET A 311 21.53 5.51 25.58
CA MET A 311 21.38 6.85 25.03
C MET A 311 21.45 7.85 26.18
N LEU A 312 22.47 8.71 26.18
CA LEU A 312 22.66 9.73 27.22
C LEU A 312 21.93 11.03 26.88
N ALA A 313 22.00 11.49 25.63
CA ALA A 313 21.35 12.71 25.17
C ALA A 313 21.13 12.68 23.65
N ALA A 314 20.13 13.43 23.17
CA ALA A 314 20.01 13.83 21.77
C ALA A 314 20.48 15.29 21.65
N ILE A 315 21.52 15.54 20.85
CA ILE A 315 22.09 16.88 20.69
C ILE A 315 21.60 17.43 19.36
N SER A 316 20.87 18.54 19.40
CA SER A 316 20.31 19.23 18.23
C SER A 316 20.95 20.60 17.96
N ASP A 317 21.83 21.08 18.84
CA ASP A 317 22.54 22.35 18.67
C ASP A 317 23.70 22.22 17.66
N GLY A 318 23.62 22.96 16.56
CA GLY A 318 24.58 22.89 15.45
C GLY A 318 26.04 23.14 15.86
N PRO A 319 26.36 24.23 16.58
CA PRO A 319 27.72 24.49 17.07
C PRO A 319 28.27 23.39 17.99
N THR A 320 27.43 22.77 18.81
CA THR A 320 27.82 21.65 19.68
C THR A 320 28.05 20.37 18.87
N ILE A 321 27.19 20.10 17.89
CA ILE A 321 27.38 18.97 16.95
C ILE A 321 28.71 19.12 16.21
N ALA A 322 29.01 20.30 15.67
CA ALA A 322 30.27 20.55 14.97
C ALA A 322 31.50 20.32 15.86
N ARG A 323 31.47 20.83 17.10
CA ARG A 323 32.55 20.59 18.09
C ARG A 323 32.74 19.10 18.40
N LEU A 324 31.66 18.35 18.56
CA LEU A 324 31.70 16.91 18.82
C LEU A 324 32.22 16.12 17.62
N LEU A 325 31.73 16.42 16.42
CA LEU A 325 32.18 15.77 15.19
C LEU A 325 33.67 16.03 14.95
N ALA A 326 34.14 17.27 15.13
CA ALA A 326 35.56 17.61 15.06
C ALA A 326 36.40 16.80 16.05
N HIS A 327 35.95 16.71 17.31
CA HIS A 327 36.63 15.92 18.34
C HIS A 327 36.70 14.42 18.01
N LEU A 328 35.66 13.89 17.35
CA LEU A 328 35.60 12.49 16.90
C LEU A 328 36.35 12.23 15.58
N GLY A 329 36.93 13.27 14.95
CA GLY A 329 37.55 13.16 13.63
C GLY A 329 36.56 12.90 12.50
N LEU A 330 35.28 13.26 12.68
CA LEU A 330 34.23 13.13 11.69
C LEU A 330 34.02 14.46 10.95
N PRO A 331 33.57 14.42 9.68
CA PRO A 331 33.29 15.64 8.92
C PRO A 331 32.27 16.54 9.63
N THR A 332 32.64 17.81 9.85
CA THR A 332 31.78 18.83 10.47
C THR A 332 30.96 19.61 9.43
N GLU A 333 31.47 19.68 8.21
CA GLU A 333 30.73 20.25 7.10
C GLU A 333 29.74 19.21 6.60
N PRO A 334 28.45 19.56 6.47
CA PRO A 334 27.51 18.70 5.76
C PRO A 334 28.08 18.46 4.37
N LEU A 335 27.90 17.23 3.85
CA LEU A 335 28.22 16.97 2.45
C LEU A 335 27.54 18.05 1.62
N PRO A 336 28.28 18.76 0.74
CA PRO A 336 27.68 19.75 -0.12
C PRO A 336 26.52 19.06 -0.82
N VAL A 337 25.32 19.61 -0.63
CA VAL A 337 24.14 19.14 -1.34
C VAL A 337 24.47 19.35 -2.80
N ALA A 338 24.88 18.28 -3.48
CA ALA A 338 25.15 18.38 -4.89
C ALA A 338 23.85 18.88 -5.52
N PRO A 339 23.88 19.93 -6.36
CA PRO A 339 22.71 20.26 -7.16
C PRO A 339 22.24 18.98 -7.83
N ALA A 340 20.92 18.76 -7.89
CA ALA A 340 20.36 17.64 -8.63
C ALA A 340 21.01 17.66 -10.01
N ARG A 341 21.93 16.72 -10.28
CA ARG A 341 22.67 16.74 -11.53
C ARG A 341 21.68 16.44 -12.63
N GLU A 342 21.31 17.45 -13.40
CA GLU A 342 20.93 17.23 -14.79
C GLU A 342 22.13 16.49 -15.44
N PRO A 343 21.88 15.47 -16.29
CA PRO A 343 22.98 14.81 -17.00
C PRO A 343 23.83 15.89 -17.70
N PRO A 344 25.18 15.77 -17.72
CA PRO A 344 26.02 16.81 -18.29
C PRO A 344 25.54 17.09 -19.71
N GLN A 345 25.07 18.31 -19.92
CA GLN A 345 24.75 18.85 -21.23
C GLN A 345 26.09 18.99 -21.95
N LEU A 346 26.49 17.94 -22.68
CA LEU A 346 27.61 18.04 -23.60
C LEU A 346 27.16 18.97 -24.72
N ASP A 347 27.83 20.12 -24.80
CA ASP A 347 27.65 21.10 -25.86
C ASP A 347 27.59 20.42 -27.23
N PHE A 348 26.54 20.70 -27.99
CA PHE A 348 26.46 20.31 -29.39
C PHE A 348 27.42 21.17 -30.20
N ALA A 349 28.66 20.70 -30.36
CA ALA A 349 29.52 21.12 -31.45
C ALA A 349 29.21 20.23 -32.67
N TRP A 350 28.51 20.79 -33.64
CA TRP A 350 28.41 20.29 -35.01
C TRP A 350 29.17 21.22 -35.95
#